data_AF-A0A956GV17-F1
#
_entry.id   AF-A0A956GV17-F1
#
_cell.length_a   1.000
_cell.length_b   1.000
_cell.length_c   1.000
_cell.angle_alpha   90.00
_cell.angle_beta   90.00
_cell.angle_gamma   90.00
#
_symmetry.space_group_name_H-M   'P 1'
#
loop_
_entity.id
_entity.type
_entity.pdbx_description
1 polymer ?
#
loop_
_entity_poly.entity_id
_entity_poly.type
_entity_poly.pdbx_seq_one_letter_code
_entity_poly.pdbx_strand_id
1 'polypeptide(L)'
;MPPSPRSRQLRRIGLGLAIVAFIVIGTLLWRSGLVTPSSIDAWLVSMGNWAPVLFVGAHILGSLIGLPTMAFLVAARLAFGPWLGFALGYGGGVIAVCIPFLTARALRRQQTEPWHPKGKWLGKAYDQIDSHPLRTVVLLRLFLWFNQPLSYALALTRVRRRDYVLGCAIGLAPIAGAAVFSAGWFT
;
A
#
# COMPACT_ATOMS: atom_id res chain seq x y z
N MET A 1 13.95 9.34 22.97
CA MET A 1 13.81 8.04 23.67
C MET A 1 13.26 7.00 22.69
N PRO A 2 13.92 5.85 22.48
CA PRO A 2 13.37 4.79 21.64
C PRO A 2 12.09 4.20 22.28
N PRO A 3 11.05 3.88 21.49
CA PRO A 3 9.80 3.35 22.03
C PRO A 3 10.00 1.98 22.69
N SER A 4 9.44 1.82 23.88
CA SER A 4 9.58 0.64 24.74
C SER A 4 9.05 -0.64 24.08
N PRO A 5 9.56 -1.84 24.42
CA PRO A 5 9.18 -3.11 23.79
C PRO A 5 7.66 -3.38 23.80
N ARG A 6 6.97 -2.98 24.88
CA ARG A 6 5.50 -3.11 25.05
C ARG A 6 4.70 -2.34 24.00
N SER A 7 5.13 -1.13 23.62
CA SER A 7 4.43 -0.31 22.61
C SER A 7 4.48 -0.91 21.20
N ARG A 8 5.56 -1.66 20.89
CA ARG A 8 5.75 -2.35 19.61
C ARG A 8 4.87 -3.60 19.51
N GLN A 9 4.69 -4.29 20.63
CA GLN A 9 3.83 -5.46 20.73
C GLN A 9 2.35 -5.07 20.69
N LEU A 10 1.95 -4.01 21.40
CA LEU A 10 0.59 -3.45 21.35
C LEU A 10 0.20 -2.97 19.95
N ARG A 11 1.10 -2.34 19.19
CA ARG A 11 0.84 -1.98 17.79
C ARG A 11 0.67 -3.18 16.87
N ARG A 12 1.45 -4.25 17.06
CA ARG A 12 1.32 -5.49 16.28
C ARG A 12 0.00 -6.20 16.58
N ILE A 13 -0.38 -6.25 17.86
CA ILE A 13 -1.65 -6.81 18.30
C ILE A 13 -2.81 -5.96 17.76
N GLY A 14 -2.74 -4.63 17.86
CA GLY A 14 -3.75 -3.72 17.32
C GLY A 14 -3.92 -3.85 15.80
N LEU A 15 -2.82 -3.98 15.05
CA LEU A 15 -2.88 -4.21 13.59
C LEU A 15 -3.47 -5.59 13.26
N GLY A 16 -3.06 -6.63 13.99
CA GLY A 16 -3.63 -7.97 13.85
C GLY A 16 -5.13 -7.99 14.13
N LEU A 17 -5.56 -7.32 15.20
CA LEU A 17 -6.98 -7.16 15.55
C LEU A 17 -7.74 -6.35 14.51
N ALA A 18 -7.14 -5.29 13.93
CA ALA A 18 -7.78 -4.52 12.86
C ALA A 18 -7.95 -5.34 11.57
N ILE A 19 -6.97 -6.17 11.22
CA ILE A 19 -7.06 -7.09 10.07
C ILE A 19 -8.14 -8.14 10.31
N VAL A 20 -8.15 -8.76 11.50
CA VAL A 20 -9.16 -9.75 11.88
C VAL A 20 -10.55 -9.11 11.91
N ALA A 21 -10.70 -7.92 12.49
CA ALA A 21 -11.95 -7.18 12.50
C ALA A 21 -12.42 -6.84 11.09
N PHE A 22 -11.53 -6.40 10.21
CA PHE A 22 -11.87 -6.12 8.81
C PHE A 22 -12.36 -7.39 8.08
N ILE A 23 -11.66 -8.52 8.24
CA ILE A 23 -12.06 -9.81 7.67
C ILE A 23 -13.40 -10.27 8.24
N VAL A 24 -13.59 -10.19 9.56
CA VAL A 24 -14.82 -10.60 10.24
C VAL A 24 -15.99 -9.71 9.82
N ILE A 25 -15.84 -8.39 9.81
CA ILE A 25 -16.87 -7.45 9.37
C ILE A 25 -17.22 -7.72 7.90
N GLY A 26 -16.24 -7.88 7.02
CA GLY A 26 -16.48 -8.23 5.62
C GLY A 26 -17.24 -9.55 5.47
N THR A 27 -16.88 -10.57 6.25
CA THR A 27 -17.54 -11.88 6.24
C THR A 27 -18.96 -11.82 6.79
N LEU A 28 -19.20 -11.04 7.85
CA LEU A 28 -20.52 -10.85 8.46
C LEU A 28 -21.45 -10.03 7.56
N LEU A 29 -20.94 -8.97 6.92
CA LEU A 29 -21.66 -8.17 5.93
C LEU A 29 -22.04 -8.99 4.69
N TRP A 30 -21.15 -9.88 4.24
CA TRP A 30 -21.45 -10.84 3.17
C TRP A 30 -22.52 -11.86 3.59
N ARG A 31 -22.39 -12.46 4.77
CA ARG A 31 -23.32 -13.47 5.29
C ARG A 31 -24.70 -12.92 5.65
N SER A 32 -24.79 -11.65 6.02
CA SER A 32 -26.06 -10.99 6.36
C SER A 32 -26.88 -10.58 5.14
N GLY A 33 -26.33 -10.71 3.91
CA GLY A 33 -27.02 -10.30 2.68
C GLY A 33 -27.13 -8.78 2.50
N LEU A 34 -26.61 -7.99 3.44
CA LEU A 34 -26.52 -6.53 3.35
C LEU A 34 -25.58 -6.07 2.24
N VAL A 35 -24.55 -6.87 1.95
CA VAL A 35 -23.63 -6.66 0.82
C VAL A 35 -23.79 -7.84 -0.13
N THR A 36 -24.69 -7.67 -1.08
CA THR A 36 -24.85 -8.57 -2.24
C THR A 36 -24.12 -8.00 -3.45
N PRO A 37 -23.66 -8.84 -4.41
CA PRO A 37 -23.12 -8.37 -5.67
C PRO A 37 -24.04 -7.34 -6.35
N SER A 38 -25.35 -7.58 -6.32
CA SER A 38 -26.37 -6.66 -6.86
C SER A 38 -26.46 -5.33 -6.11
N SER A 39 -26.28 -5.30 -4.78
CA SER A 39 -26.24 -4.03 -4.03
C SER A 39 -24.98 -3.22 -4.29
N ILE A 40 -23.83 -3.89 -4.50
CA ILE A 40 -22.58 -3.23 -4.88
C ILE A 40 -22.74 -2.66 -6.29
N ASP A 41 -23.30 -3.42 -7.23
CA ASP A 41 -23.56 -2.95 -8.58
C ASP A 41 -24.53 -1.77 -8.60
N ALA A 42 -25.64 -1.84 -7.85
CA ALA A 42 -26.59 -0.72 -7.74
C ALA A 42 -25.93 0.54 -7.15
N TRP A 43 -25.06 0.38 -6.15
CA TRP A 43 -24.33 1.48 -5.54
C TRP A 43 -23.29 2.08 -6.50
N LEU A 44 -22.54 1.25 -7.22
CA LEU A 44 -21.58 1.69 -8.24
C LEU A 44 -22.30 2.40 -9.40
N VAL A 45 -23.44 1.89 -9.84
CA VAL A 45 -24.29 2.53 -10.85
C VAL A 45 -24.80 3.89 -10.36
N SER A 46 -25.20 3.98 -9.08
CA SER A 46 -25.65 5.26 -8.49
C SER A 46 -24.56 6.35 -8.48
N MET A 47 -23.30 5.95 -8.44
CA MET A 47 -22.14 6.86 -8.49
C MET A 47 -21.77 7.28 -9.92
N GLY A 48 -22.27 6.56 -10.94
CA GLY A 48 -22.00 6.81 -12.35
C GLY A 48 -20.51 6.92 -12.64
N ASN A 49 -20.13 7.92 -13.44
CA ASN A 49 -18.75 8.13 -13.88
C ASN A 49 -17.77 8.52 -12.75
N TRP A 50 -18.26 8.85 -11.55
CA TRP A 50 -17.43 9.19 -10.40
C TRP A 50 -16.93 7.96 -9.62
N ALA A 51 -17.54 6.79 -9.81
CA ALA A 51 -17.19 5.57 -9.07
C ALA A 51 -15.68 5.24 -9.10
N PRO A 52 -14.97 5.30 -10.25
CA PRO A 52 -13.53 5.04 -10.30
C PRO A 52 -12.71 6.03 -9.47
N VAL A 53 -13.06 7.32 -9.51
CA VAL A 53 -12.33 8.39 -8.83
C VAL A 53 -12.52 8.26 -7.31
N LEU A 54 -13.77 8.05 -6.88
CA LEU A 54 -14.11 7.84 -5.48
C LEU A 54 -13.43 6.58 -4.92
N PHE A 55 -13.41 5.50 -5.71
CA PHE A 55 -12.70 4.28 -5.35
C PHE A 55 -11.20 4.51 -5.15
N VAL A 56 -10.53 5.19 -6.09
CA VAL A 56 -9.09 5.49 -5.96
C VAL A 56 -8.82 6.39 -4.76
N GLY A 57 -9.67 7.39 -4.51
CA GLY A 57 -9.60 8.22 -3.30
C GLY A 57 -9.72 7.41 -2.02
N ALA A 58 -10.71 6.53 -1.94
CA ALA A 58 -10.91 5.62 -0.81
C ALA A 58 -9.73 4.65 -0.63
N HIS A 59 -9.18 4.13 -1.73
CA HIS A 59 -8.01 3.24 -1.70
C HIS A 59 -6.77 3.96 -1.15
N ILE A 60 -6.52 5.19 -1.60
CA ILE A 60 -5.41 6.00 -1.11
C ILE A 60 -5.58 6.29 0.38
N LEU A 61 -6.72 6.86 0.77
CA LEU A 61 -6.99 7.24 2.17
C LEU A 61 -6.97 6.01 3.09
N GLY A 62 -7.60 4.92 2.66
CA GLY A 62 -7.61 3.64 3.38
C GLY A 62 -6.20 3.10 3.60
N SER A 63 -5.38 3.08 2.55
CA SER A 63 -3.99 2.64 2.66
C SER A 63 -3.17 3.54 3.60
N LEU A 64 -3.43 4.85 3.63
CA LEU A 64 -2.74 5.79 4.52
C LEU A 64 -3.06 5.56 6.01
N ILE A 65 -4.31 5.21 6.33
CA ILE A 65 -4.72 4.84 7.71
C ILE A 65 -4.33 3.40 8.08
N GLY A 66 -3.69 2.66 7.17
CA GLY A 66 -3.17 1.31 7.42
C GLY A 66 -4.12 0.18 7.07
N LEU A 67 -5.19 0.44 6.31
CA LEU A 67 -6.01 -0.63 5.76
C LEU A 67 -5.21 -1.46 4.74
N PRO A 68 -5.45 -2.77 4.66
CA PRO A 68 -4.73 -3.63 3.73
C PRO A 68 -5.01 -3.26 2.27
N THR A 69 -3.98 -2.89 1.51
CA THR A 69 -4.03 -2.63 0.06
C THR A 69 -4.63 -3.81 -0.72
N MET A 70 -4.49 -5.04 -0.21
CA MET A 70 -5.09 -6.23 -0.84
C MET A 70 -6.60 -6.21 -0.90
N ALA A 71 -7.25 -5.69 0.15
CA ALA A 71 -8.70 -5.59 0.17
C ALA A 71 -9.19 -4.68 -0.96
N PHE A 72 -8.48 -3.58 -1.21
CA PHE A 72 -8.79 -2.67 -2.30
C PHE A 72 -8.52 -3.29 -3.67
N LEU A 73 -7.44 -4.05 -3.88
CA LEU A 73 -7.20 -4.72 -5.16
C LEU A 73 -8.31 -5.71 -5.53
N VAL A 74 -8.75 -6.50 -4.56
CA VAL A 74 -9.87 -7.44 -4.75
C VAL A 74 -11.17 -6.67 -4.99
N ALA A 75 -11.46 -5.64 -4.20
CA ALA A 75 -12.63 -4.79 -4.41
C ALA A 75 -12.63 -4.15 -5.81
N ALA A 76 -11.46 -3.69 -6.29
CA ALA A 76 -11.32 -3.11 -7.62
C ALA A 76 -11.66 -4.13 -8.72
N ARG A 77 -11.17 -5.37 -8.57
CA ARG A 77 -11.47 -6.47 -9.52
C ARG A 77 -12.96 -6.78 -9.58
N LEU A 78 -13.61 -6.84 -8.42
CA LEU A 78 -15.03 -7.17 -8.32
C LEU A 78 -15.91 -6.04 -8.85
N ALA A 79 -15.57 -4.78 -8.53
CA ALA A 79 -16.36 -3.61 -8.91
C ALA A 79 -16.17 -3.15 -10.36
N PHE A 80 -14.96 -3.26 -10.91
CA PHE A 80 -14.61 -2.65 -12.22
C PHE A 80 -14.09 -3.68 -13.24
N GLY A 81 -14.11 -4.97 -12.91
CA GLY A 81 -13.60 -6.02 -13.78
C GLY A 81 -12.07 -6.13 -13.79
N PRO A 82 -11.50 -7.02 -14.63
CA PRO A 82 -10.07 -7.36 -14.59
C PRO A 82 -9.15 -6.21 -14.98
N TRP A 83 -9.43 -5.56 -16.11
CA TRP A 83 -8.52 -4.55 -16.67
C TRP A 83 -8.63 -3.20 -15.97
N LEU A 84 -9.84 -2.67 -15.84
CA LEU A 84 -10.07 -1.39 -15.18
C LEU A 84 -9.84 -1.52 -13.66
N GLY A 85 -10.25 -2.63 -13.04
CA GLY A 85 -9.94 -2.92 -11.64
C GLY A 85 -8.44 -3.01 -11.39
N PHE A 86 -7.66 -3.64 -12.29
CA PHE A 86 -6.20 -3.61 -12.21
C PHE A 86 -5.68 -2.18 -12.29
N ALA A 87 -6.08 -1.39 -13.29
CA ALA A 87 -5.59 -0.02 -13.47
C ALA A 87 -5.88 0.87 -12.24
N LEU A 88 -7.11 0.83 -11.72
CA LEU A 88 -7.54 1.63 -10.56
C LEU A 88 -6.89 1.14 -9.26
N GLY A 89 -6.86 -0.18 -9.06
CA GLY A 89 -6.25 -0.80 -7.89
C GLY A 89 -4.74 -0.58 -7.85
N TYR A 90 -4.03 -0.95 -8.90
CA TYR A 90 -2.58 -0.76 -9.01
C TYR A 90 -2.20 0.72 -8.95
N GLY A 91 -2.88 1.58 -9.73
CA GLY A 91 -2.63 3.02 -9.73
C GLY A 91 -2.84 3.65 -8.35
N GLY A 92 -3.97 3.34 -7.70
CA GLY A 92 -4.24 3.78 -6.33
C GLY A 92 -3.19 3.30 -5.33
N GLY A 93 -2.74 2.05 -5.43
CA GLY A 93 -1.70 1.48 -4.58
C GLY A 93 -0.33 2.16 -4.76
N VAL A 94 0.08 2.43 -6.00
CA VAL A 94 1.32 3.17 -6.29
C VAL A 94 1.25 4.58 -5.72
N ILE A 95 0.13 5.29 -5.91
CA ILE A 95 -0.06 6.63 -5.35
C ILE A 95 0.00 6.58 -3.81
N ALA A 96 -0.69 5.62 -3.20
CA ALA A 96 -0.75 5.46 -1.77
C ALA A 96 0.64 5.25 -1.12
N VAL A 97 1.55 4.52 -1.76
CA VAL A 97 2.93 4.35 -1.25
C VAL A 97 3.84 5.53 -1.59
N CYS A 98 3.50 6.32 -2.62
CA CYS A 98 4.25 7.52 -3.00
C CYS A 98 3.98 8.69 -2.07
N ILE A 99 2.73 8.89 -1.63
CA ILE A 99 2.36 10.01 -0.76
C ILE A 99 3.23 10.08 0.51
N PRO A 100 3.34 9.03 1.35
CA PRO A 100 4.18 9.03 2.55
C PRO A 100 5.65 9.33 2.28
N PHE A 101 6.17 8.81 1.16
CA PHE A 101 7.57 9.03 0.79
C PHE A 101 7.81 10.49 0.39
N LEU A 102 6.93 11.05 -0.44
CA LEU A 102 7.04 12.42 -0.93
C LEU A 102 6.85 13.44 0.20
N THR A 103 5.88 13.21 1.09
CA THR A 103 5.66 14.08 2.25
C THR A 103 6.87 14.03 3.19
N ALA A 104 7.30 12.84 3.61
CA ALA A 104 8.47 12.71 4.49
C ALA A 104 9.76 13.29 3.87
N ARG A 105 9.94 13.15 2.55
CA ARG A 105 11.08 13.76 1.85
C ARG A 105 10.99 15.28 1.79
N ALA A 106 9.80 15.85 1.66
CA ALA A 106 9.59 17.29 1.70
C ALA A 106 9.96 17.86 3.08
N LEU A 107 9.56 17.20 4.17
CA LEU A 107 9.96 17.58 5.52
C LEU A 107 11.47 17.46 5.74
N ARG A 108 12.11 16.37 5.24
CA ARG A 108 13.56 16.18 5.35
C ARG A 108 14.36 17.25 4.62
N ARG A 109 13.87 17.84 3.54
CA ARG A 109 14.59 18.91 2.81
C ARG A 109 14.87 20.13 3.69
N GLN A 110 14.15 20.31 4.79
CA GLN A 110 14.42 21.34 5.80
C GLN A 110 15.56 20.96 6.76
N GLN A 111 16.01 19.70 6.76
CA GLN A 111 17.10 19.17 7.59
C GLN A 111 18.35 19.00 6.73
N THR A 112 19.44 19.65 7.11
CA THR A 112 20.67 19.81 6.32
C THR A 112 21.53 18.55 6.20
N GLU A 113 21.39 17.59 7.12
CA GLU A 113 22.22 16.37 7.11
C GLU A 113 21.46 15.10 6.72
N PRO A 114 22.01 14.27 5.82
CA PRO A 114 21.48 12.94 5.57
C PRO A 114 21.52 12.05 6.81
N TRP A 115 20.39 11.44 7.16
CA TRP A 115 20.37 10.44 8.23
C TRP A 115 21.27 9.26 7.86
N HIS A 116 22.33 9.05 8.63
CA HIS A 116 23.21 7.90 8.56
C HIS A 116 22.88 6.93 9.70
N PRO A 117 22.35 5.73 9.39
CA PRO A 117 22.06 4.75 10.43
C PRO A 117 23.36 4.27 11.11
N LYS A 118 23.41 4.34 12.44
CA LYS A 118 24.48 3.72 13.23
C LYS A 118 24.19 2.23 13.43
N GLY A 119 24.77 1.37 12.59
CA GLY A 119 24.75 -0.10 12.76
C GLY A 119 25.20 -0.85 11.51
N LYS A 120 26.04 -1.89 11.65
CA LYS A 120 26.66 -2.62 10.51
C LYS A 120 25.65 -3.17 9.48
N TRP A 121 24.50 -3.66 9.94
CA TRP A 121 23.43 -4.18 9.06
C TRP A 121 22.66 -3.07 8.33
N LEU A 122 22.31 -2.00 9.05
CA LEU A 122 21.63 -0.84 8.47
C LEU A 122 22.55 -0.05 7.53
N GLY A 123 23.86 0.00 7.83
CA GLY A 123 24.90 0.56 6.96
C GLY A 123 25.01 -0.20 5.65
N LYS A 124 25.12 -1.54 5.69
CA LYS A 124 25.12 -2.36 4.46
C LYS A 124 23.86 -2.19 3.62
N ALA A 125 22.69 -2.13 4.26
CA ALA A 125 21.43 -1.86 3.56
C ALA A 125 21.43 -0.45 2.95
N TYR A 126 21.99 0.54 3.65
CA TYR A 126 22.16 1.90 3.16
C TYR A 126 23.11 1.96 1.96
N ASP A 127 24.23 1.23 2.00
CA ASP A 127 25.21 1.18 0.92
C ASP A 127 24.63 0.52 -0.36
N GLN A 128 23.78 -0.49 -0.20
CA GLN A 128 23.04 -1.07 -1.35
C GLN A 128 21.98 -0.11 -1.89
N ILE A 129 21.34 0.68 -1.03
CA ILE A 129 20.41 1.73 -1.44
C ILE A 129 21.14 2.84 -2.20
N ASP A 130 22.37 3.19 -1.80
CA ASP A 130 23.14 4.27 -2.43
C ASP A 130 23.76 3.84 -3.78
N SER A 131 24.21 2.59 -3.89
CA SER A 131 24.78 2.07 -5.13
C SER A 131 23.75 1.78 -6.22
N HIS A 132 22.57 1.23 -5.86
CA HIS A 132 21.53 0.86 -6.83
C HIS A 132 20.11 1.18 -6.32
N PRO A 133 19.75 2.47 -6.18
CA PRO A 133 18.50 2.90 -5.53
C PRO A 133 17.24 2.30 -6.16
N LEU A 134 17.17 2.25 -7.50
CA LEU A 134 16.01 1.69 -8.20
C LEU A 134 15.84 0.18 -7.92
N ARG A 135 16.90 -0.61 -8.13
CA ARG A 135 16.86 -2.07 -7.94
C ARG A 135 16.51 -2.42 -6.50
N THR A 136 17.09 -1.71 -5.54
CA THR A 136 16.81 -1.93 -4.13
C THR A 136 15.36 -1.62 -3.78
N VAL A 137 14.78 -0.54 -4.30
CA VAL A 137 13.34 -0.25 -4.10
C VAL A 137 12.45 -1.33 -4.72
N VAL A 138 12.76 -1.79 -5.94
CA VAL A 138 12.00 -2.88 -6.59
C VAL A 138 12.02 -4.14 -5.74
N LEU A 139 13.21 -4.61 -5.32
CA LEU A 139 13.35 -5.81 -4.49
C LEU A 139 12.63 -5.65 -3.15
N LEU A 140 12.81 -4.52 -2.47
CA LEU A 140 12.11 -4.25 -1.22
C LEU A 140 10.60 -4.23 -1.40
N ARG A 141 10.08 -3.71 -2.52
CA ARG A 141 8.65 -3.74 -2.81
C ARG A 141 8.14 -5.12 -3.19
N LEU A 142 8.95 -5.95 -3.82
CA LEU A 142 8.59 -7.34 -4.10
C LEU A 142 8.45 -8.16 -2.80
N PHE A 143 9.38 -8.01 -1.86
CA PHE A 143 9.37 -8.78 -0.61
C PHE A 143 8.51 -8.14 0.50
N LEU A 144 8.47 -6.81 0.58
CA LEU A 144 7.84 -6.03 1.66
C LEU A 144 6.73 -5.11 1.12
N TRP A 145 6.02 -5.54 0.08
CA TRP A 145 4.90 -4.84 -0.53
C TRP A 145 3.89 -4.23 0.46
N PHE A 146 3.54 -4.94 1.54
CA PHE A 146 2.59 -4.50 2.55
C PHE A 146 3.15 -3.48 3.56
N ASN A 147 4.47 -3.23 3.55
CA ASN A 147 5.14 -2.50 4.61
C ASN A 147 5.08 -0.99 4.37
N GLN A 148 4.02 -0.33 4.84
CA GLN A 148 3.87 1.13 4.76
C GLN A 148 5.03 1.92 5.43
N PRO A 149 5.58 1.48 6.59
CA PRO A 149 6.80 2.08 7.16
C PRO A 149 8.01 2.15 6.23
N LEU A 150 8.11 1.25 5.24
CA LEU A 150 9.18 1.24 4.26
C LEU A 150 9.25 2.55 3.46
N SER A 151 8.09 3.12 3.12
CA SER A 151 7.98 4.39 2.39
C SER A 151 8.65 5.54 3.16
N TYR A 152 8.43 5.59 4.47
CA TYR A 152 9.03 6.58 5.36
C TYR A 152 10.54 6.36 5.53
N ALA A 153 10.97 5.10 5.70
CA ALA A 153 12.39 4.77 5.83
C ALA A 153 13.18 5.17 4.57
N LEU A 154 12.67 4.85 3.39
CA LEU A 154 13.27 5.23 2.11
C LEU A 154 13.24 6.74 1.86
N ALA A 155 12.27 7.46 2.44
CA ALA A 155 12.25 8.91 2.37
C ALA A 155 13.44 9.56 3.10
N LEU A 156 14.01 8.89 4.11
CA LEU A 156 15.17 9.37 4.85
C LEU A 156 16.52 9.11 4.16
N THR A 157 16.56 8.21 3.17
CA THR A 157 17.77 7.88 2.41
C THR A 157 17.99 8.83 1.22
N ARG A 158 19.04 8.58 0.42
CA ARG A 158 19.43 9.37 -0.76
C ARG A 158 18.66 9.03 -2.05
N VAL A 159 17.74 8.05 -2.00
CA VAL A 159 16.94 7.61 -3.17
C VAL A 159 16.25 8.79 -3.85
N ARG A 160 16.41 8.97 -5.16
CA ARG A 160 15.74 10.06 -5.90
C ARG A 160 14.24 9.77 -6.00
N ARG A 161 13.42 10.83 -6.04
CA ARG A 161 11.94 10.69 -6.15
C ARG A 161 11.54 9.82 -7.34
N ARG A 162 12.18 10.02 -8.49
CA ARG A 162 11.96 9.25 -9.71
C ARG A 162 12.27 7.76 -9.53
N ASP A 163 13.40 7.43 -8.89
CA ASP A 163 13.84 6.04 -8.71
C ASP A 163 12.90 5.30 -7.74
N TYR A 164 12.38 6.03 -6.74
CA TYR A 164 11.37 5.50 -5.83
C TYR A 164 10.04 5.21 -6.52
N VAL A 165 9.50 6.18 -7.30
CA VAL A 165 8.23 6.01 -8.00
C VAL A 165 8.32 4.88 -9.02
N LEU A 166 9.38 4.84 -9.82
CA LEU A 166 9.62 3.77 -10.78
C LEU A 166 9.82 2.42 -10.08
N GLY A 167 10.56 2.38 -8.98
CA GLY A 167 10.76 1.16 -8.22
C GLY A 167 9.47 0.62 -7.59
N CYS A 168 8.59 1.49 -7.11
CA CYS A 168 7.27 1.11 -6.62
C CYS A 168 6.36 0.63 -7.75
N ALA A 169 6.37 1.33 -8.89
CA ALA A 169 5.60 0.92 -10.05
C ALA A 169 6.00 -0.50 -10.49
N ILE A 170 7.29 -0.73 -10.71
CA ILE A 170 7.79 -2.04 -11.16
C ILE A 170 7.59 -3.11 -10.10
N GLY A 171 7.91 -2.83 -8.84
CA GLY A 171 7.84 -3.82 -7.76
C GLY A 171 6.41 -4.22 -7.37
N LEU A 172 5.44 -3.31 -7.47
CA LEU A 172 4.05 -3.60 -7.14
C LEU A 172 3.25 -4.21 -8.30
N ALA A 173 3.69 -4.01 -9.55
CA ALA A 173 2.98 -4.50 -10.74
C ALA A 173 2.70 -6.01 -10.74
N PRO A 174 3.71 -6.90 -10.55
CA PRO A 174 3.46 -8.35 -10.58
C PRO A 174 2.53 -8.78 -9.45
N ILE A 175 2.61 -8.08 -8.32
CA ILE A 175 1.84 -8.43 -7.15
C ILE A 175 0.38 -7.99 -7.28
N ALA A 176 0.15 -6.76 -7.75
CA ALA A 176 -1.19 -6.27 -8.04
C ALA A 176 -1.85 -7.11 -9.14
N GLY A 177 -1.08 -7.50 -10.16
CA GLY A 177 -1.54 -8.38 -11.22
C GLY A 177 -1.95 -9.73 -10.66
N ALA A 178 -1.09 -10.37 -9.86
CA ALA A 178 -1.40 -11.63 -9.20
C ALA A 178 -2.70 -11.52 -8.38
N ALA A 179 -2.88 -10.49 -7.56
CA ALA A 179 -4.09 -10.31 -6.76
C ALA A 179 -5.37 -10.14 -7.61
N VAL A 180 -5.32 -9.29 -8.63
CA VAL A 180 -6.50 -8.95 -9.46
C VAL A 180 -6.88 -10.09 -10.40
N PHE A 181 -5.91 -10.76 -11.02
CA PHE A 181 -6.19 -11.84 -11.97
C PHE A 181 -6.44 -13.18 -11.27
N SER A 182 -5.81 -13.46 -10.12
CA SER A 182 -6.14 -14.68 -9.34
C SER A 182 -7.52 -14.60 -8.69
N ALA A 183 -7.99 -13.41 -8.31
CA ALA A 183 -9.33 -13.23 -7.75
C ALA A 183 -10.45 -13.64 -8.74
N GLY A 184 -10.19 -13.61 -10.05
CA GLY A 184 -11.12 -14.09 -11.06
C GLY A 184 -11.31 -15.61 -11.11
N TRP A 185 -10.47 -16.39 -10.43
CA TRP A 185 -10.64 -17.86 -10.34
C TRP A 185 -11.72 -18.27 -9.32
N PHE A 186 -12.17 -17.33 -8.48
CA PHE A 186 -13.14 -17.59 -7.40
C PHE A 186 -14.57 -17.12 -7.74
N THR A 187 -14.80 -16.66 -8.98
CA THR A 187 -16.11 -16.21 -9.50
C THR A 187 -16.45 -16.96 -10.76
#